data_AF-A0A6M4M9W9-F1
#
_entry.id   AF-A0A6M4M9W9-F1
#
_cell.length_a   1.000
_cell.length_b   1.000
_cell.length_c   1.000
_cell.angle_alpha   90.00
_cell.angle_beta   90.00
_cell.angle_gamma   90.00
#
_symmetry.space_group_name_H-M   'P 1'
#
loop_
_entity.id
_entity.type
_entity.pdbx_description
1 polymer ?
#
loop_
_entity_poly.entity_id
_entity_poly.type
_entity_poly.pdbx_seq_one_letter_code
_entity_poly.pdbx_strand_id
1 'polypeptide(L)'
;MEEVEGIRYLDVDDIIECNKKALAVTPLESFAILDRGKLESAQARPSRLRYYEQCEDVFYLAAAVFISINKAHAFENANKRTGFLASQIFLQINGYHFQPMIEDAIDIAVKVASGDEEHNNEFLLSSWFKAFSNLNEDYESSEQQGVRTLTVPK
;
A
#
# COMPACT_ATOMS: atom_id res chain seq x y z
N MET A 1 23.29 -6.58 1.94
CA MET A 1 21.94 -6.19 1.53
C MET A 1 21.05 -6.93 2.50
N GLU A 2 20.83 -6.35 3.68
CA GLU A 2 20.04 -6.97 4.73
C GLU A 2 18.57 -6.93 4.30
N GLU A 3 17.97 -8.11 4.17
CA GLU A 3 16.54 -8.26 3.91
C GLU A 3 15.79 -7.79 5.15
N VAL A 4 14.85 -6.86 4.99
CA VAL A 4 13.92 -6.49 6.06
C VAL A 4 13.17 -7.77 6.46
N GLU A 5 13.35 -8.24 7.69
CA GLU A 5 12.87 -9.56 8.11
C GLU A 5 11.33 -9.57 8.25
N GLY A 6 10.65 -9.90 7.14
CA GLY A 6 9.21 -10.15 7.07
C GLY A 6 8.35 -9.00 6.49
N ILE A 7 7.22 -9.38 5.87
CA ILE A 7 6.25 -8.42 5.31
C ILE A 7 5.34 -7.87 6.41
N ARG A 8 5.26 -6.54 6.52
CA ARG A 8 4.33 -5.80 7.38
C ARG A 8 3.06 -5.47 6.61
N TYR A 9 1.90 -5.56 7.27
CA TYR A 9 0.57 -5.36 6.66
C TYR A 9 -0.16 -4.20 7.31
N LEU A 10 -0.97 -3.50 6.50
CA LEU A 10 -1.94 -2.52 6.99
C LEU A 10 -3.14 -3.23 7.61
N ASP A 11 -3.69 -2.69 8.68
CA ASP A 11 -5.01 -3.11 9.17
C ASP A 11 -6.15 -2.34 8.46
N VAL A 12 -7.39 -2.63 8.84
CA VAL A 12 -8.57 -1.99 8.25
C VAL A 12 -8.65 -0.50 8.60
N ASP A 13 -8.21 -0.14 9.81
CA ASP A 13 -8.28 1.24 10.30
C ASP A 13 -7.22 2.12 9.63
N ASP A 14 -6.05 1.57 9.30
CA ASP A 14 -5.04 2.21 8.44
C ASP A 14 -5.64 2.60 7.08
N ILE A 15 -6.42 1.70 6.46
CA ILE A 15 -7.06 1.96 5.15
C ILE A 15 -8.17 3.00 5.29
N ILE A 16 -8.93 2.98 6.38
CA ILE A 16 -9.94 4.02 6.68
C ILE A 16 -9.25 5.39 6.83
N GLU A 17 -8.10 5.46 7.48
CA GLU A 17 -7.34 6.69 7.63
C GLU A 17 -6.76 7.16 6.29
N CYS A 18 -6.35 6.23 5.41
CA CYS A 18 -6.01 6.57 4.03
C CYS A 18 -7.18 7.22 3.30
N ASN A 19 -8.40 6.71 3.46
CA ASN A 19 -9.59 7.28 2.82
C ASN A 19 -9.86 8.70 3.32
N LYS A 20 -9.80 8.93 4.64
CA LYS A 20 -9.97 10.28 5.21
C LYS A 20 -8.93 11.26 4.69
N LYS A 21 -7.65 10.86 4.62
CA LYS A 21 -6.58 11.68 4.04
C LYS A 21 -6.81 11.95 2.54
N ALA A 22 -7.28 10.96 1.79
CA ALA A 22 -7.61 11.09 0.38
C ALA A 22 -8.81 12.03 0.12
N LEU A 23 -9.73 12.15 1.08
CA LEU A 23 -10.86 13.09 1.04
C LEU A 23 -10.47 14.51 1.47
N ALA A 24 -9.45 14.67 2.32
CA ALA A 24 -9.01 15.98 2.81
C ALA A 24 -8.56 16.94 1.68
N VAL A 25 -8.17 16.40 0.53
CA VAL A 25 -7.81 17.18 -0.67
C VAL A 25 -9.01 17.55 -1.55
N THR A 26 -10.21 17.01 -1.26
CA THR A 26 -11.47 17.28 -1.98
C THR A 26 -12.61 17.58 -1.00
N PRO A 27 -12.74 18.82 -0.51
CA PRO A 27 -13.64 19.16 0.61
C PRO A 27 -15.14 18.94 0.38
N LEU A 28 -15.57 18.69 -0.86
CA LEU A 28 -16.97 18.45 -1.22
C LEU A 28 -17.39 16.97 -1.14
N GLU A 29 -16.44 16.05 -1.01
CA GLU A 29 -16.73 14.61 -0.96
C GLU A 29 -16.93 14.15 0.49
N SER A 30 -18.00 13.42 0.76
CA SER A 30 -18.31 12.84 2.07
C SER A 30 -17.53 11.56 2.35
N PHE A 31 -17.25 11.33 3.63
CA PHE A 31 -16.76 10.07 4.15
C PHE A 31 -17.93 9.14 4.51
N ALA A 32 -17.95 7.94 3.93
CA ALA A 32 -18.81 6.86 4.37
C ALA A 32 -18.21 5.50 3.97
N ILE A 33 -18.38 4.51 4.87
CA ILE A 33 -18.10 3.09 4.57
C ILE A 33 -19.43 2.46 4.15
N LEU A 34 -19.49 2.00 2.90
CA LEU A 34 -20.66 1.32 2.35
C LEU A 34 -20.72 -0.15 2.76
N ASP A 35 -19.56 -0.81 2.79
CA ASP A 35 -19.46 -2.24 3.09
C ASP A 35 -18.12 -2.58 3.77
N ARG A 36 -18.17 -2.81 5.09
CA ARG A 36 -16.99 -3.16 5.88
C ARG A 36 -16.45 -4.56 5.53
N GLY A 37 -17.31 -5.50 5.16
CA GLY A 37 -16.88 -6.86 4.81
C GLY A 37 -16.08 -6.91 3.51
N LYS A 38 -16.43 -6.06 2.54
CA LYS A 38 -15.60 -5.87 1.33
C LYS A 38 -14.26 -5.23 1.65
N LEU A 39 -14.21 -4.28 2.58
CA LEU A 39 -12.96 -3.65 3.02
C LEU A 39 -12.03 -4.67 3.70
N GLU A 40 -12.55 -5.46 4.63
CA GLU A 40 -11.82 -6.54 5.30
C GLU A 40 -11.31 -7.58 4.29
N SER A 41 -12.12 -7.93 3.30
CA SER A 41 -11.72 -8.85 2.23
C SER A 41 -10.59 -8.29 1.36
N ALA A 42 -10.61 -7.00 1.05
CA ALA A 42 -9.54 -6.32 0.32
C ALA A 42 -8.25 -6.25 1.15
N GLN A 43 -8.35 -5.85 2.41
CA GLN A 43 -7.22 -5.77 3.35
C GLN A 43 -6.49 -7.10 3.48
N ALA A 44 -7.22 -8.22 3.50
CA ALA A 44 -6.63 -9.56 3.62
C ALA A 44 -5.98 -10.09 2.33
N ARG A 45 -6.16 -9.43 1.17
CA ARG A 45 -5.63 -9.90 -0.12
C ARG A 45 -4.11 -10.10 -0.14
N PRO A 46 -3.25 -9.15 0.29
CA PRO A 46 -1.79 -9.34 0.23
C PRO A 46 -1.29 -10.48 1.14
N SER A 47 -1.91 -10.72 2.30
CA SER A 47 -1.51 -11.85 3.16
C SER A 47 -1.95 -13.20 2.58
N ARG A 48 -3.13 -13.26 1.94
CA ARG A 48 -3.58 -14.43 1.18
C ARG A 48 -2.66 -14.74 -0.01
N LEU A 49 -2.24 -13.72 -0.77
CA LEU A 49 -1.28 -13.89 -1.87
C LEU A 49 0.01 -14.52 -1.38
N ARG A 50 0.59 -13.96 -0.32
CA ARG A 50 1.83 -14.48 0.25
C ARG A 50 1.66 -15.93 0.73
N TYR A 51 0.59 -16.22 1.46
CA TYR A 51 0.38 -17.56 2.02
C TYR A 51 0.06 -18.63 0.98
N TYR A 52 -0.87 -18.36 0.05
CA TYR A 52 -1.34 -19.38 -0.89
C TYR A 52 -0.51 -19.43 -2.17
N GLU A 53 -0.03 -18.28 -2.65
CA GLU A 53 0.70 -18.17 -3.91
C GLU A 53 2.22 -18.01 -3.68
N GLN A 54 2.69 -18.05 -2.43
CA GLN A 54 4.11 -17.96 -2.05
C GLN A 54 4.79 -16.69 -2.61
N CYS A 55 4.01 -15.61 -2.73
CA CYS A 55 4.48 -14.33 -3.25
C CYS A 55 5.19 -13.52 -2.16
N GLU A 56 6.50 -13.39 -2.27
CA GLU A 56 7.34 -12.57 -1.38
C GLU A 56 7.71 -11.20 -1.97
N ASP A 57 7.26 -10.90 -3.20
CA ASP A 57 7.53 -9.60 -3.84
C ASP A 57 6.64 -8.50 -3.24
N VAL A 58 7.23 -7.68 -2.37
CA VAL A 58 6.58 -6.53 -1.72
C VAL A 58 5.91 -5.57 -2.71
N PHE A 59 6.46 -5.37 -3.90
CA PHE A 59 5.88 -4.48 -4.91
C PHE A 59 4.63 -5.11 -5.54
N TYR A 60 4.64 -6.43 -5.71
CA TYR A 60 3.47 -7.18 -6.15
C TYR A 60 2.38 -7.19 -5.07
N LEU A 61 2.75 -7.33 -3.80
CA LEU A 61 1.81 -7.23 -2.69
C LEU A 61 1.22 -5.81 -2.56
N ALA A 62 2.01 -4.76 -2.80
CA ALA A 62 1.53 -3.37 -2.87
C ALA A 62 0.53 -3.17 -4.02
N ALA A 63 0.81 -3.74 -5.21
CA ALA A 63 -0.13 -3.74 -6.33
C ALA A 63 -1.45 -4.43 -5.97
N ALA A 64 -1.40 -5.54 -5.25
CA ALA A 64 -2.58 -6.24 -4.79
C ALA A 64 -3.40 -5.42 -3.77
N VAL A 65 -2.75 -4.65 -2.89
CA VAL A 65 -3.42 -3.68 -2.00
C VAL A 65 -4.21 -2.66 -2.82
N PHE A 66 -3.57 -2.03 -3.81
CA PHE A 66 -4.23 -1.05 -4.68
C PHE A 66 -5.45 -1.64 -5.40
N ILE A 67 -5.26 -2.76 -6.11
CA ILE A 67 -6.30 -3.36 -6.95
C ILE A 67 -7.48 -3.85 -6.10
N SER A 68 -7.20 -4.50 -4.96
CA SER A 68 -8.26 -5.04 -4.10
C SER A 68 -9.11 -3.95 -3.46
N ILE A 69 -8.51 -2.86 -2.97
CA ILE A 69 -9.25 -1.71 -2.42
C ILE A 69 -10.09 -1.05 -3.51
N ASN A 70 -9.50 -0.84 -4.69
CA ASN A 70 -10.21 -0.20 -5.80
C ASN A 70 -11.43 -1.02 -6.26
N LYS A 71 -11.29 -2.34 -6.39
CA LYS A 71 -12.37 -3.26 -6.80
C LYS A 71 -13.41 -3.50 -5.71
N ALA A 72 -13.05 -3.35 -4.44
CA ALA A 72 -13.98 -3.56 -3.33
C ALA A 72 -15.13 -2.55 -3.33
N HIS A 73 -14.90 -1.31 -3.77
CA HIS A 73 -15.88 -0.22 -3.67
C HIS A 73 -16.50 -0.13 -2.26
N ALA A 74 -15.65 -0.27 -1.24
CA ALA A 74 -16.08 -0.33 0.15
C ALA A 74 -16.42 1.05 0.73
N PHE A 75 -15.93 2.13 0.11
CA PHE A 75 -16.21 3.51 0.48
C PHE A 75 -17.16 4.17 -0.52
N GLU A 76 -17.88 5.21 -0.07
CA GLU A 76 -18.71 6.04 -0.95
C GLU A 76 -17.87 6.79 -1.98
N ASN A 77 -16.79 7.43 -1.52
CA ASN A 77 -15.91 8.24 -2.35
C ASN A 77 -14.44 7.83 -2.20
N ALA A 78 -13.62 8.30 -3.13
CA ALA A 78 -12.16 8.20 -3.08
C ALA A 78 -11.55 6.77 -3.05
N ASN A 79 -12.26 5.72 -3.46
CA ASN A 79 -11.71 4.33 -3.48
C ASN A 79 -10.36 4.22 -4.21
N LYS A 80 -10.22 4.81 -5.41
CA LYS A 80 -8.97 4.82 -6.19
C LYS A 80 -7.82 5.52 -5.43
N ARG A 81 -8.08 6.72 -4.90
CA ARG A 81 -7.10 7.50 -4.13
C ARG A 81 -6.72 6.79 -2.82
N THR A 82 -7.68 6.11 -2.19
CA THR A 82 -7.46 5.30 -1.00
C THR A 82 -6.54 4.13 -1.30
N GLY A 83 -6.82 3.37 -2.37
CA GLY A 83 -5.98 2.26 -2.80
C GLY A 83 -4.54 2.73 -3.11
N PHE A 84 -4.40 3.87 -3.77
CA PHE A 84 -3.09 4.45 -4.08
C PHE A 84 -2.31 4.81 -2.82
N LEU A 85 -2.91 5.59 -1.92
CA LEU A 85 -2.26 5.98 -0.67
C LEU A 85 -1.94 4.75 0.21
N ALA A 86 -2.85 3.78 0.29
CA ALA A 86 -2.61 2.54 1.02
C ALA A 86 -1.43 1.75 0.43
N SER A 87 -1.31 1.63 -0.89
CA SER A 87 -0.14 0.99 -1.51
C SER A 87 1.18 1.73 -1.22
N GLN A 88 1.17 3.06 -1.18
CA GLN A 88 2.35 3.84 -0.83
C GLN A 88 2.78 3.61 0.63
N ILE A 89 1.82 3.63 1.56
CA ILE A 89 2.11 3.36 2.98
C ILE A 89 2.57 1.91 3.16
N PHE A 90 1.96 0.95 2.45
CA PHE A 90 2.39 -0.45 2.48
C PHE A 90 3.86 -0.58 2.06
N LEU A 91 4.29 0.08 0.99
CA LEU A 91 5.70 0.10 0.59
C LEU A 91 6.58 0.74 1.68
N GLN A 92 6.14 1.87 2.23
CA GLN A 92 6.87 2.61 3.25
C GLN A 92 7.12 1.79 4.53
N ILE A 93 6.09 1.10 5.05
CA ILE A 93 6.24 0.27 6.26
C ILE A 93 7.12 -0.96 6.00
N ASN A 94 7.28 -1.37 4.73
CA ASN A 94 8.17 -2.44 4.29
C ASN A 94 9.54 -1.92 3.81
N GLY A 95 9.92 -0.69 4.15
CA GLY A 95 11.26 -0.15 3.91
C GLY A 95 11.47 0.50 2.54
N TYR A 96 10.41 0.74 1.77
CA TYR A 96 10.50 1.34 0.44
C TYR A 96 9.88 2.73 0.38
N HIS A 97 10.65 3.70 -0.11
CA HIS A 97 10.17 5.04 -0.38
C HIS A 97 9.76 5.20 -1.83
N PHE A 98 8.45 5.30 -2.08
CA PHE A 98 7.90 5.47 -3.42
C PHE A 98 7.81 6.95 -3.79
N GLN A 99 8.65 7.38 -4.73
CA GLN A 99 8.72 8.76 -5.24
C GLN A 99 8.68 8.77 -6.77
N PRO A 100 7.49 8.73 -7.39
CA PRO A 100 7.40 8.88 -8.83
C PRO A 100 7.71 10.32 -9.23
N MET A 101 8.54 10.52 -10.26
CA MET A 101 8.69 11.85 -10.87
C MET A 101 7.36 12.23 -11.53
N ILE A 102 6.97 13.51 -11.45
CA ILE A 102 5.66 14.01 -11.92
C ILE A 102 5.42 13.66 -13.40
N GLU A 103 6.47 13.71 -14.21
CA GLU A 103 6.43 13.46 -15.65
C GLU A 103 6.21 11.97 -15.97
N ASP A 104 6.84 11.05 -15.22
CA ASP A 104 6.67 9.60 -15.39
C ASP A 104 5.40 9.07 -14.73
N ALA A 105 4.89 9.76 -13.70
CA ALA A 105 3.63 9.41 -13.04
C ALA A 105 2.44 9.52 -13.99
N ILE A 106 2.48 10.43 -14.98
CA ILE A 106 1.36 10.71 -15.87
C ILE A 106 1.07 9.51 -16.78
N ASP A 107 2.07 8.89 -17.40
CA ASP A 107 1.83 7.80 -18.37
C ASP A 107 1.25 6.54 -17.73
N ILE A 108 1.69 6.20 -16.52
CA ILE A 108 1.17 5.04 -15.80
C ILE A 108 -0.11 5.39 -15.04
N ALA A 109 -0.23 6.61 -14.49
CA ALA A 109 -1.49 7.07 -13.93
C ALA A 109 -2.59 7.14 -15.01
N VAL A 110 -2.28 7.54 -16.25
CA VAL A 110 -3.25 7.53 -17.36
C VAL A 110 -3.66 6.09 -17.72
N LYS A 111 -2.73 5.14 -17.77
CA LYS A 111 -3.03 3.72 -18.07
C LYS A 111 -3.81 3.01 -16.95
N VAL A 112 -3.61 3.42 -15.69
CA VAL A 112 -4.34 2.88 -14.53
C VAL A 112 -5.66 3.62 -14.31
N ALA A 113 -5.72 4.93 -14.60
CA ALA A 113 -6.91 5.77 -14.40
C ALA A 113 -7.91 5.71 -15.55
N SER A 114 -7.49 5.30 -16.76
CA SER A 114 -8.37 5.09 -17.92
C SER A 114 -9.51 4.09 -17.64
N GLY A 115 -9.41 3.32 -16.55
CA GLY A 115 -10.47 2.40 -16.14
C GLY A 115 -10.64 1.23 -17.09
N ASP A 116 -9.66 1.04 -17.98
CA ASP A 116 -9.60 -0.11 -18.85
C ASP A 116 -9.26 -1.33 -17.98
N GLU A 117 -10.26 -2.20 -17.76
CA GLU A 117 -10.10 -3.39 -16.92
C GLU A 117 -8.98 -4.30 -17.42
N GLU A 118 -8.62 -4.18 -18.70
CA GLU A 118 -7.49 -4.86 -19.36
C GLU A 118 -6.12 -4.47 -18.76
N HIS A 119 -6.02 -3.32 -18.07
CA HIS A 119 -4.77 -2.78 -17.52
C HIS A 119 -4.70 -2.77 -15.97
N ASN A 120 -5.73 -3.26 -15.26
CA ASN A 120 -5.68 -3.54 -13.81
C ASN A 120 -4.86 -4.81 -13.53
N ASN A 121 -3.59 -4.79 -13.88
CA ASN A 121 -2.68 -5.94 -13.79
C ASN A 121 -1.69 -5.72 -12.63
N GLU A 122 -1.74 -6.60 -11.62
CA GLU A 122 -0.79 -6.57 -10.50
C GLU A 122 0.68 -6.48 -10.98
N PHE A 123 1.03 -7.12 -12.10
CA PHE A 123 2.38 -7.13 -12.65
C PHE A 123 2.85 -5.78 -13.19
N LEU A 124 1.97 -5.04 -13.89
CA LEU A 124 2.32 -3.72 -14.41
C LEU A 124 2.47 -2.72 -13.26
N LEU A 125 1.55 -2.76 -12.30
CA LEU A 125 1.64 -1.93 -11.11
C LEU A 125 2.86 -2.29 -10.26
N SER A 126 3.18 -3.57 -10.08
CA SER A 126 4.36 -3.97 -9.31
C SER A 126 5.65 -3.47 -9.95
N SER A 127 5.75 -3.59 -11.27
CA SER A 127 6.89 -3.07 -12.04
C SER A 127 7.04 -1.56 -11.87
N TRP A 128 5.92 -0.84 -11.87
CA TRP A 128 5.91 0.59 -11.62
C TRP A 128 6.33 0.96 -10.20
N PHE A 129 5.74 0.32 -9.19
CA PHE A 129 6.12 0.54 -7.80
C PHE A 129 7.60 0.29 -7.59
N LYS A 130 8.14 -0.78 -8.16
CA LYS A 130 9.55 -1.10 -8.11
C LYS A 130 10.43 -0.05 -8.77
N ALA A 131 10.06 0.44 -9.95
CA ALA A 131 10.85 1.41 -10.72
C ALA A 131 11.02 2.76 -9.99
N PHE A 132 10.04 3.17 -9.19
CA PHE A 132 10.04 4.46 -8.49
C PHE A 132 10.18 4.33 -6.97
N SER A 133 10.56 3.15 -6.47
CA SER A 133 10.85 2.94 -5.06
C SER A 133 12.35 2.82 -4.83
N ASN A 134 12.82 3.52 -3.80
CA ASN A 134 14.17 3.34 -3.27
C ASN A 134 14.10 2.73 -1.87
N LEU A 135 15.14 2.03 -1.43
CA LEU A 135 15.21 1.58 -0.03
C LEU A 135 15.33 2.81 0.88
N ASN A 136 14.58 2.82 1.98
CA ASN A 136 14.71 3.85 3.01
C ASN A 136 16.01 3.65 3.80
N GLU A 137 17.01 4.49 3.53
CA GLU A 137 18.28 4.50 4.27
C GLU A 137 18.06 4.79 5.78
N ASP A 138 16.98 5.47 6.14
CA ASP A 138 16.62 5.78 7.53
C ASP A 138 16.07 4.57 8.32
N TYR A 139 15.68 3.49 7.63
CA TYR A 139 15.12 2.30 8.29
C TYR A 139 16.19 1.52 9.07
N GLU A 140 17.43 1.48 8.53
CA GLU A 140 18.60 0.84 9.17
C GLU A 140 18.93 1.46 10.54
N SER A 141 18.63 2.75 10.73
CA SER A 141 18.93 3.47 11.97
C SER A 141 17.97 3.13 13.12
N SER A 142 16.75 2.67 12.80
CA SER A 142 15.70 2.41 13.80
C SER A 142 15.78 1.01 14.42
N GLU A 143 16.24 0.00 13.67
CA GLU A 143 16.44 -1.35 14.20
C GLU A 143 17.69 -1.47 15.07
N GLN A 144 18.75 -0.70 14.77
CA GLN A 144 19.97 -0.68 15.60
C GLN A 144 19.79 0.02 16.96
N GLN A 145 18.73 0.81 17.16
CA GLN A 145 18.44 1.45 18.45
C GLN A 145 17.47 0.65 19.35
N GLY A 146 16.92 -0.47 18.87
CA GLY A 146 16.01 -1.33 19.64
C GLY A 146 16.69 -2.32 20.60
N VAL A 147 18.00 -2.58 20.45
CA VAL A 147 18.74 -3.50 21.33
C VAL A 147 19.37 -2.74 22.50
N ARG A 148 18.54 -2.11 23.34
CA ARG A 148 18.98 -1.69 24.69
C ARG A 148 18.55 -2.75 25.71
N THR A 149 19.55 -3.48 26.17
CA THR A 149 19.58 -4.47 27.24
C THR A 149 18.52 -4.23 28.32
N LEU A 150 17.53 -5.12 28.40
CA LEU A 150 16.73 -5.29 29.62
C LEU A 150 17.64 -5.85 30.71
N THR A 151 18.28 -4.97 31.47
CA THR A 151 18.88 -5.34 32.76
C THR A 151 17.77 -5.41 33.78
N VAL A 152 17.50 -6.62 34.28
CA VAL A 152 16.55 -6.89 35.35
C VAL A 152 17.19 -6.45 36.67
N PRO A 153 16.60 -5.51 37.44
CA PRO A 153 17.15 -5.15 38.74
C PRO A 153 16.82 -6.23 39.79
N LYS A 154 17.79 -6.45 40.67
CA LYS A 154 17.76 -7.40 41.79
C LYS A 154 17.07 -6.81 43.02
#